data_AF-A0A167FBM1-F1
#
_entry.id   AF-A0A167FBM1-F1
#
_cell.length_a   1.000
_cell.length_b   1.000
_cell.length_c   1.000
_cell.angle_alpha   90.00
_cell.angle_beta   90.00
_cell.angle_gamma   90.00
#
_symmetry.space_group_name_H-M   'P 1'
#
loop_
_entity.id
_entity.type
_entity.pdbx_description
1 polymer ?
#
loop_
_entity_poly.entity_id
_entity_poly.type
_entity_poly.pdbx_seq_one_letter_code
_entity_poly.pdbx_strand_id
1 'polypeptide(L)'
;MLELQEEAVKAGIVVFNEIGLDPGIDHLYAVKTIDEVHKQGGKIISFLSYCGGLPAPEDSDNPLGYKFSWSSRGVLLALRNAAKYWKDGKIVEITGEELMAHAVPYYIYPGYAFVAYPNRDSTPYKERYNIPEAQDIVRGTLRYQGFPEFVKVLVDIGFLSDDKVDYLSKPIAWKDALAQLLGSSSTDEKDLIWAISSKTKFKSTAEKDRIIAGLKWLGVFSDAHITPRNNPLDTLCATLEEKMQFEEGEKDLVMLQHKFVIEWADGKKETRTSTLVENGNPAGYSAMAKLVGVPCAVAVLQVLNGTIKTPGVHAPVTPEFAYPLMKQLKEDYGIELKEKTVS
;
A
#
# COMPACT_ATOMS: atom_id res chain seq x y z
N MET A 1 19.93 7.08 5.72
CA MET A 1 20.56 5.75 5.92
C MET A 1 21.69 5.46 4.94
N LEU A 2 21.53 5.62 3.63
CA LEU A 2 22.67 5.42 2.69
C LEU A 2 23.85 6.38 2.96
N GLU A 3 23.60 7.55 3.54
CA GLU A 3 24.64 8.48 4.01
C GLU A 3 25.55 7.88 5.10
N LEU A 4 25.11 6.81 5.79
CA LEU A 4 25.85 6.11 6.85
C LEU A 4 26.54 4.83 6.35
N GLN A 5 26.59 4.63 5.03
CA GLN A 5 27.14 3.41 4.41
C GLN A 5 28.60 3.20 4.82
N GLU A 6 29.43 4.24 4.71
CA GLU A 6 30.86 4.13 5.02
C GLU A 6 31.09 3.89 6.51
N GLU A 7 30.31 4.53 7.37
CA GLU A 7 30.37 4.39 8.82
C GLU A 7 30.01 2.97 9.24
N ALA A 8 28.96 2.39 8.66
CA ALA A 8 28.56 1.01 8.93
C ALA A 8 29.64 0.00 8.49
N VAL A 9 30.26 0.23 7.32
CA VAL A 9 31.39 -0.59 6.84
C VAL A 9 32.60 -0.45 7.77
N LYS A 10 32.98 0.78 8.14
CA LYS A 10 34.11 1.07 9.05
C LYS A 10 33.90 0.45 10.43
N ALA A 11 32.66 0.45 10.94
CA ALA A 11 32.31 -0.16 12.22
C ALA A 11 32.20 -1.69 12.15
N GLY A 12 32.25 -2.29 10.96
CA GLY A 12 32.13 -3.75 10.79
C GLY A 12 30.73 -4.29 11.12
N ILE A 13 29.69 -3.46 11.02
CA ILE A 13 28.31 -3.84 11.35
C ILE A 13 27.47 -4.05 10.09
N VAL A 14 26.47 -4.94 10.20
CA VAL A 14 25.45 -5.15 9.17
C VAL A 14 24.20 -4.39 9.55
N VAL A 15 23.73 -3.51 8.67
CA VAL A 15 22.45 -2.79 8.80
C VAL A 15 21.54 -3.27 7.68
N PHE A 16 20.74 -4.32 7.94
CA PHE A 16 19.88 -4.95 6.94
C PHE A 16 18.47 -4.38 6.99
N ASN A 17 17.99 -3.81 5.90
CA ASN A 17 16.74 -3.06 5.81
C ASN A 17 15.81 -3.70 4.76
N GLU A 18 14.61 -3.12 4.59
CA GLU A 18 13.70 -3.48 3.50
C GLU A 18 13.42 -4.99 3.45
N ILE A 19 13.19 -5.63 4.61
CA ILE A 19 12.98 -7.08 4.76
C ILE A 19 11.71 -7.43 5.57
N GLY A 20 10.60 -6.79 5.23
CA GLY A 20 9.26 -7.18 5.68
C GLY A 20 8.48 -7.86 4.56
N LEU A 21 7.29 -7.33 4.24
CA LEU A 21 6.46 -7.76 3.12
C LEU A 21 6.73 -6.90 1.87
N ASP A 22 6.46 -5.60 1.98
CA ASP A 22 6.62 -4.57 0.95
C ASP A 22 7.01 -3.25 1.66
N PRO A 23 8.31 -2.93 1.76
CA PRO A 23 9.45 -3.61 1.11
C PRO A 23 9.95 -4.86 1.87
N GLY A 24 10.25 -5.94 1.14
CA GLY A 24 10.79 -7.20 1.65
C GLY A 24 10.60 -8.38 0.73
N ILE A 25 9.60 -9.24 1.02
CA ILE A 25 9.23 -10.38 0.17
C ILE A 25 9.03 -9.96 -1.29
N ASP A 26 8.52 -8.76 -1.54
CA ASP A 26 8.39 -8.22 -2.89
C ASP A 26 9.74 -8.13 -3.62
N HIS A 27 10.81 -7.63 -2.97
CA HIS A 27 12.16 -7.62 -3.55
C HIS A 27 12.66 -9.02 -3.87
N LEU A 28 12.49 -9.96 -2.93
CA LEU A 28 13.02 -11.32 -3.05
C LEU A 28 12.58 -11.99 -4.35
N TYR A 29 11.28 -11.96 -4.62
CA TYR A 29 10.70 -12.63 -5.79
C TYR A 29 10.75 -11.79 -7.07
N ALA A 30 10.91 -10.47 -6.95
CA ALA A 30 11.26 -9.63 -8.10
C ALA A 30 12.67 -9.97 -8.59
N VAL A 31 13.65 -9.94 -7.69
CA VAL A 31 15.05 -10.27 -7.98
C VAL A 31 15.20 -11.67 -8.54
N LYS A 32 14.54 -12.68 -7.94
CA LYS A 32 14.58 -14.06 -8.46
C LYS A 32 14.17 -14.12 -9.93
N THR A 33 13.00 -13.57 -10.26
CA THR A 33 12.48 -13.67 -11.63
C THR A 33 13.38 -12.94 -12.63
N ILE A 34 13.85 -11.74 -12.26
CA ILE A 34 14.71 -10.91 -13.09
C ILE A 34 16.04 -11.62 -13.35
N ASP A 35 16.70 -12.14 -12.31
CA ASP A 35 17.96 -12.88 -12.41
C ASP A 35 17.82 -14.13 -13.29
N GLU A 36 16.75 -14.90 -13.14
CA GLU A 36 16.48 -16.08 -13.97
C GLU A 36 16.27 -15.75 -15.45
N VAL A 37 15.56 -14.64 -15.74
CA VAL A 37 15.32 -14.18 -17.12
C VAL A 37 16.62 -13.70 -17.74
N HIS A 38 17.39 -12.86 -17.05
CA HIS A 38 18.68 -12.35 -17.55
C HIS A 38 19.70 -13.46 -17.79
N LYS A 39 19.79 -14.45 -16.89
CA LYS A 39 20.67 -15.63 -17.06
C LYS A 39 20.33 -16.46 -18.31
N GLN A 40 19.08 -16.41 -18.76
CA GLN A 40 18.61 -17.08 -19.98
C GLN A 40 18.65 -16.16 -21.22
N GLY A 41 19.26 -14.96 -21.10
CA GLY A 41 19.38 -14.00 -22.19
C GLY A 41 18.07 -13.28 -22.54
N GLY A 42 17.07 -13.34 -21.67
CA GLY A 42 15.83 -12.59 -21.80
C GLY A 42 15.96 -11.15 -21.29
N LYS A 43 14.94 -10.35 -21.58
CA LYS A 43 14.82 -8.93 -21.23
C LYS A 43 13.52 -8.67 -20.49
N ILE A 44 13.57 -7.87 -19.43
CA ILE A 44 12.39 -7.41 -18.70
C ILE A 44 11.86 -6.14 -19.36
N ILE A 45 10.83 -6.26 -20.18
CA ILE A 45 10.25 -5.11 -20.90
C ILE A 45 9.31 -4.30 -20.00
N SER A 46 8.56 -5.00 -19.12
CA SER A 46 7.63 -4.39 -18.18
C SER A 46 7.76 -5.08 -16.83
N PHE A 47 7.87 -4.30 -15.75
CA PHE A 47 7.81 -4.76 -14.38
C PHE A 47 6.72 -4.02 -13.61
N LEU A 48 5.71 -4.76 -13.16
CA LEU A 48 4.65 -4.25 -12.31
C LEU A 48 4.64 -5.05 -10.99
N SER A 49 4.62 -4.35 -9.86
CA SER A 49 4.48 -4.94 -8.53
C SER A 49 3.36 -4.24 -7.78
N TYR A 50 2.36 -5.00 -7.37
CA TYR A 50 1.23 -4.47 -6.61
C TYR A 50 0.99 -5.30 -5.36
N CYS A 51 0.90 -4.60 -4.22
CA CYS A 51 0.70 -5.21 -2.92
C CYS A 51 -0.45 -4.53 -2.16
N GLY A 52 -1.22 -5.30 -1.39
CA GLY A 52 -2.23 -4.78 -0.48
C GLY A 52 -2.41 -5.68 0.73
N GLY A 53 -2.36 -5.08 1.92
CA GLY A 53 -2.91 -5.64 3.15
C GLY A 53 -4.31 -5.07 3.36
N LEU A 54 -5.31 -5.95 3.34
CA LEU A 54 -6.73 -5.62 3.31
C LEU A 54 -7.48 -6.52 4.31
N PRO A 55 -8.74 -6.23 4.67
CA PRO A 55 -9.60 -7.26 5.23
C PRO A 55 -9.83 -8.38 4.19
N ALA A 56 -10.12 -9.60 4.65
CA ALA A 56 -10.64 -10.64 3.77
C ALA A 56 -11.97 -10.17 3.16
N PRO A 57 -12.35 -10.63 1.94
CA PRO A 57 -13.56 -10.15 1.27
C PRO A 57 -14.82 -10.26 2.14
N GLU A 58 -14.96 -11.35 2.89
CA GLU A 58 -16.07 -11.56 3.83
C GLU A 58 -16.14 -10.54 4.98
N ASP A 59 -15.02 -9.91 5.35
CA ASP A 59 -14.88 -9.01 6.50
C ASP A 59 -14.67 -7.54 6.05
N SER A 60 -14.96 -7.25 4.77
CA SER A 60 -14.67 -5.97 4.13
C SER A 60 -15.85 -4.98 4.11
N ASP A 61 -16.98 -5.30 4.76
CA ASP A 61 -18.21 -4.48 4.67
C ASP A 61 -18.17 -3.23 5.57
N ASN A 62 -17.39 -2.24 5.12
CA ASN A 62 -17.38 -0.89 5.67
C ASN A 62 -17.16 0.13 4.54
N PRO A 63 -17.32 1.45 4.78
CA PRO A 63 -17.30 2.46 3.73
C PRO A 63 -16.05 2.48 2.83
N LEU A 64 -14.92 2.00 3.34
CA LEU A 64 -13.64 1.97 2.66
C LEU A 64 -13.25 0.58 2.16
N GLY A 65 -13.94 -0.50 2.55
CA GLY A 65 -13.44 -1.85 2.31
C GLY A 65 -12.06 -2.07 2.96
N TYR A 66 -11.81 -1.43 4.10
CA TYR A 66 -10.48 -1.40 4.71
C TYR A 66 -10.56 -1.53 6.22
N LYS A 67 -9.59 -2.20 6.84
CA LYS A 67 -9.44 -2.27 8.30
C LYS A 67 -7.98 -2.03 8.66
N PHE A 68 -7.74 -1.36 9.78
CA PHE A 68 -6.40 -0.94 10.16
C PHE A 68 -5.66 -2.09 10.86
N SER A 69 -4.67 -2.68 10.19
CA SER A 69 -3.70 -3.60 10.79
C SER A 69 -2.37 -2.93 11.16
N TRP A 70 -2.26 -1.62 10.90
CA TRP A 70 -1.12 -0.75 11.19
C TRP A 70 -1.58 0.71 11.26
N SER A 71 -0.67 1.65 11.53
CA SER A 71 -0.98 3.08 11.76
C SER A 71 -1.95 3.68 10.72
N SER A 72 -3.13 4.10 11.18
CA SER A 72 -4.15 4.73 10.34
C SER A 72 -3.66 6.02 9.68
N ARG A 73 -2.91 6.83 10.45
CA ARG A 73 -2.27 8.04 9.98
C ARG A 73 -1.30 7.76 8.83
N GLY A 74 -0.51 6.70 8.95
CA GLY A 74 0.42 6.29 7.89
C GLY A 74 -0.32 5.87 6.61
N VAL A 75 -1.45 5.17 6.73
CA VAL A 75 -2.32 4.82 5.59
C VAL A 75 -2.81 6.10 4.91
N LEU A 76 -3.40 7.04 5.65
CA LEU A 76 -3.99 8.24 5.07
C LEU A 76 -2.95 9.19 4.46
N LEU A 77 -1.79 9.36 5.11
CA LEU A 77 -0.68 10.14 4.54
C LEU A 77 -0.17 9.54 3.25
N ALA A 78 -0.12 8.20 3.15
CA ALA A 78 0.31 7.54 1.93
C ALA A 78 -0.60 7.86 0.73
N LEU A 79 -1.86 8.23 0.97
CA LEU A 79 -2.83 8.62 -0.06
C LEU A 79 -2.59 10.04 -0.60
N ARG A 80 -1.72 10.84 0.04
CA ARG A 80 -1.29 12.16 -0.41
C ARG A 80 0.12 12.16 -1.02
N ASN A 81 0.78 11.01 -1.11
CA ASN A 81 2.12 10.96 -1.68
C ASN A 81 2.05 11.20 -3.19
N ALA A 82 3.00 11.98 -3.71
CA ALA A 82 3.26 11.99 -5.14
C ALA A 82 3.77 10.60 -5.58
N ALA A 83 3.48 10.25 -6.83
CA ALA A 83 3.96 9.03 -7.45
C ALA A 83 4.77 9.32 -8.70
N LYS A 84 5.82 8.54 -8.93
CA LYS A 84 6.71 8.68 -10.09
C LYS A 84 7.09 7.31 -10.62
N TYR A 85 6.95 7.06 -11.91
CA TYR A 85 7.16 5.72 -12.47
C TYR A 85 7.55 5.76 -13.95
N TRP A 86 8.03 4.62 -14.48
CA TRP A 86 8.33 4.48 -15.90
C TRP A 86 7.10 3.95 -16.64
N LYS A 87 6.74 4.62 -17.75
CA LYS A 87 5.71 4.19 -18.70
C LYS A 87 6.21 4.44 -20.12
N ASP A 88 6.19 3.41 -20.96
CA ASP A 88 6.61 3.49 -22.37
C ASP A 88 7.98 4.18 -22.56
N GLY A 89 8.92 3.88 -21.65
CA GLY A 89 10.28 4.42 -21.67
C GLY A 89 10.41 5.86 -21.18
N LYS A 90 9.34 6.47 -20.66
CA LYS A 90 9.33 7.83 -20.12
C LYS A 90 8.92 7.85 -18.66
N ILE A 91 9.39 8.87 -17.96
CA ILE A 91 8.97 9.13 -16.58
C ILE A 91 7.59 9.81 -16.60
N VAL A 92 6.66 9.26 -15.81
CA VAL A 92 5.37 9.86 -15.48
C VAL A 92 5.41 10.28 -14.02
N GLU A 93 4.92 11.50 -13.75
CA GLU A 93 4.80 12.06 -12.41
C GLU A 93 3.33 12.39 -12.14
N ILE A 94 2.84 12.00 -10.96
CA ILE A 94 1.48 12.24 -10.48
C ILE A 94 1.59 12.95 -9.14
N THR A 95 0.85 14.06 -8.97
CA THR A 95 0.82 14.79 -7.70
C THR A 95 0.01 14.02 -6.65
N GLY A 96 0.19 14.37 -5.37
CA GLY A 96 -0.59 13.74 -4.29
C GLY A 96 -2.09 13.94 -4.44
N GLU A 97 -2.50 15.10 -4.95
CA GLU A 97 -3.91 15.47 -5.16
C GLU A 97 -4.57 14.65 -6.27
N GLU A 98 -3.81 14.24 -7.29
CA GLU A 98 -4.30 13.49 -8.44
C GLU A 98 -4.23 11.97 -8.23
N LEU A 99 -3.46 11.49 -7.25
CA LEU A 99 -3.14 10.08 -7.07
C LEU A 99 -4.37 9.15 -7.11
N MET A 100 -5.42 9.47 -6.36
CA MET A 100 -6.63 8.64 -6.30
C MET A 100 -7.44 8.66 -7.61
N ALA A 101 -7.30 9.71 -8.44
CA ALA A 101 -7.93 9.76 -9.75
C ALA A 101 -7.27 8.82 -10.77
N HIS A 102 -6.02 8.42 -10.52
CA HIS A 102 -5.28 7.46 -11.34
C HIS A 102 -5.48 6.00 -10.88
N ALA A 103 -6.29 5.75 -9.84
CA ALA A 103 -6.62 4.40 -9.43
C ALA A 103 -7.51 3.72 -10.49
N VAL A 104 -7.10 2.54 -10.94
CA VAL A 104 -7.80 1.77 -11.98
C VAL A 104 -8.10 0.35 -11.50
N PRO A 105 -9.20 -0.30 -11.97
CA PRO A 105 -9.42 -1.72 -11.72
C PRO A 105 -8.21 -2.55 -12.13
N TYR A 106 -7.76 -3.45 -11.26
CA TYR A 106 -6.57 -4.27 -11.47
C TYR A 106 -6.89 -5.75 -11.28
N TYR A 107 -6.93 -6.48 -12.40
CA TYR A 107 -7.29 -7.89 -12.40
C TYR A 107 -6.13 -8.77 -11.93
N ILE A 108 -6.38 -9.60 -10.91
CA ILE A 108 -5.49 -10.66 -10.43
C ILE A 108 -6.19 -12.02 -10.53
N TYR A 109 -7.24 -12.23 -9.72
CA TYR A 109 -8.09 -13.42 -9.78
C TYR A 109 -9.57 -13.01 -9.85
N PRO A 110 -10.44 -13.85 -10.46
CA PRO A 110 -11.84 -13.50 -10.69
C PRO A 110 -12.63 -13.08 -9.45
N GLY A 111 -12.33 -13.68 -8.30
CA GLY A 111 -13.07 -13.44 -7.05
C GLY A 111 -12.78 -12.12 -6.35
N TYR A 112 -11.83 -11.30 -6.85
CA TYR A 112 -11.45 -10.04 -6.19
C TYR A 112 -11.75 -8.83 -7.07
N ALA A 113 -12.31 -7.79 -6.45
CA ALA A 113 -12.57 -6.51 -7.07
C ALA A 113 -11.48 -5.48 -6.66
N PHE A 114 -10.24 -5.71 -7.09
CA PHE A 114 -9.14 -4.80 -6.78
C PHE A 114 -9.11 -3.58 -7.70
N VAL A 115 -8.66 -2.48 -7.12
CA VAL A 115 -8.15 -1.29 -7.80
C VAL A 115 -6.70 -1.08 -7.39
N ALA A 116 -5.92 -0.48 -8.28
CA ALA A 116 -4.51 -0.24 -8.07
C ALA A 116 -4.12 1.19 -8.42
N TYR A 117 -3.19 1.76 -7.66
CA TYR A 117 -2.58 3.06 -7.91
C TYR A 117 -1.06 2.99 -7.64
N PRO A 118 -0.24 3.79 -8.33
CA PRO A 118 1.21 3.79 -8.13
C PRO A 118 1.57 4.31 -6.73
N ASN A 119 2.68 3.85 -6.16
CA ASN A 119 3.07 4.18 -4.79
C ASN A 119 4.48 4.75 -4.76
N ARG A 120 4.62 6.01 -4.31
CA ARG A 120 5.90 6.74 -4.21
C ARG A 120 6.68 6.72 -5.53
N ASP A 121 8.01 6.69 -5.47
CA ASP A 121 8.89 6.70 -6.63
C ASP A 121 9.35 5.27 -7.00
N SER A 122 8.92 4.82 -8.17
CA SER A 122 9.31 3.56 -8.80
C SER A 122 10.54 3.71 -9.72
N THR A 123 10.98 4.94 -10.03
CA THR A 123 12.07 5.15 -10.99
C THR A 123 13.42 4.56 -10.57
N PRO A 124 13.83 4.57 -9.28
CA PRO A 124 15.10 3.98 -8.86
C PRO A 124 15.17 2.46 -9.01
N TYR A 125 14.04 1.79 -9.25
CA TYR A 125 14.01 0.34 -9.43
C TYR A 125 14.57 -0.12 -10.77
N LYS A 126 14.74 0.81 -11.72
CA LYS A 126 15.47 0.56 -12.96
C LYS A 126 16.92 0.16 -12.67
N GLU A 127 17.57 0.89 -11.77
CA GLU A 127 18.93 0.63 -11.32
C GLU A 127 18.96 -0.42 -10.21
N ARG A 128 18.09 -0.33 -9.19
CA ARG A 128 18.11 -1.25 -8.04
C ARG A 128 17.90 -2.71 -8.43
N TYR A 129 17.07 -2.99 -9.44
CA TYR A 129 16.88 -4.34 -9.96
C TYR A 129 17.68 -4.64 -11.24
N ASN A 130 18.53 -3.70 -11.68
CA ASN A 130 19.34 -3.84 -12.88
C ASN A 130 18.53 -4.21 -14.13
N ILE A 131 17.42 -3.49 -14.38
CA ILE A 131 16.54 -3.67 -15.55
C ILE A 131 16.54 -2.42 -16.46
N PRO A 132 17.70 -1.95 -16.97
CA PRO A 132 17.78 -0.76 -17.80
C PRO A 132 16.95 -0.84 -19.09
N GLU A 133 16.66 -2.06 -19.55
CA GLU A 133 15.86 -2.36 -20.73
C GLU A 133 14.35 -2.15 -20.54
N ALA A 134 13.88 -2.08 -19.29
CA ALA A 134 12.46 -1.94 -18.98
C ALA A 134 11.91 -0.58 -19.44
N GLN A 135 10.76 -0.67 -20.11
CA GLN A 135 9.98 0.47 -20.59
C GLN A 135 8.93 0.89 -19.57
N ASP A 136 8.35 -0.09 -18.86
CA ASP A 136 7.38 0.14 -17.79
C ASP A 136 7.94 -0.40 -16.46
N ILE A 137 7.92 0.42 -15.41
CA ILE A 137 8.33 0.04 -14.06
C ILE A 137 7.39 0.73 -13.09
N VAL A 138 6.49 -0.04 -12.46
CA VAL A 138 5.53 0.48 -11.48
C VAL A 138 5.51 -0.41 -10.25
N ARG A 139 5.74 0.19 -9.09
CA ARG A 139 5.34 -0.34 -7.80
C ARG A 139 4.10 0.40 -7.33
N GLY A 140 3.12 -0.32 -6.82
CA GLY A 140 1.84 0.27 -6.46
C GLY A 140 1.13 -0.49 -5.35
N THR A 141 0.00 0.07 -4.95
CA THR A 141 -0.81 -0.43 -3.84
C THR A 141 -2.16 -0.91 -4.34
N LEU A 142 -2.63 -2.03 -3.80
CA LEU A 142 -3.96 -2.58 -4.03
C LEU A 142 -4.94 -2.12 -2.96
N ARG A 143 -6.17 -1.81 -3.39
CA ARG A 143 -7.34 -1.58 -2.54
C ARG A 143 -8.55 -2.27 -3.16
N TYR A 144 -9.66 -2.36 -2.42
CA TYR A 144 -10.93 -2.76 -3.02
C TYR A 144 -11.60 -1.60 -3.76
N GLN A 145 -12.47 -1.94 -4.70
CA GLN A 145 -13.34 -1.00 -5.39
C GLN A 145 -14.05 -0.05 -4.43
N GLY A 146 -14.24 1.21 -4.84
CA GLY A 146 -14.91 2.23 -4.04
C GLY A 146 -14.01 2.96 -3.02
N PHE A 147 -12.85 2.41 -2.67
CA PHE A 147 -11.88 3.05 -1.77
C PHE A 147 -11.35 4.37 -2.34
N PRO A 148 -10.82 4.45 -3.60
CA PRO A 148 -10.26 5.69 -4.12
C PRO A 148 -11.27 6.83 -4.21
N GLU A 149 -12.52 6.52 -4.59
CA GLU A 149 -13.60 7.50 -4.69
C GLU A 149 -13.95 8.08 -3.32
N PHE A 150 -14.01 7.24 -2.28
CA PHE A 150 -14.29 7.69 -0.92
C PHE A 150 -13.16 8.58 -0.39
N VAL A 151 -11.91 8.15 -0.57
CA VAL A 151 -10.72 8.91 -0.17
C VAL A 151 -10.64 10.23 -0.92
N LYS A 152 -10.95 10.25 -2.22
CA LYS A 152 -10.97 11.49 -2.99
C LYS A 152 -11.93 12.51 -2.39
N VAL A 153 -13.10 12.08 -1.92
CA VAL A 153 -14.03 13.00 -1.24
C VAL A 153 -13.44 13.51 0.07
N LEU A 154 -12.77 12.67 0.87
CA LEU A 154 -12.07 13.11 2.08
C LEU A 154 -10.98 14.15 1.77
N VAL A 155 -10.22 13.96 0.70
CA VAL A 155 -9.22 14.93 0.21
C VAL A 155 -9.90 16.25 -0.16
N ASP A 156 -10.91 16.20 -1.03
CA ASP A 156 -11.56 17.39 -1.59
C ASP A 156 -12.27 18.24 -0.51
N ILE A 157 -12.78 17.61 0.55
CA ILE A 157 -13.43 18.32 1.67
C ILE A 157 -12.45 18.71 2.78
N GLY A 158 -11.16 18.44 2.64
CA GLY A 158 -10.11 18.92 3.54
C GLY A 158 -9.80 18.03 4.73
N PHE A 159 -10.36 16.82 4.81
CA PHE A 159 -10.12 15.92 5.95
C PHE A 159 -8.68 15.44 6.06
N LEU A 160 -7.91 15.43 4.97
CA LEU A 160 -6.53 14.92 5.01
C LEU A 160 -5.46 16.02 5.23
N SER A 161 -5.88 17.23 5.65
CA SER A 161 -4.95 18.27 6.11
C SER A 161 -4.44 17.97 7.53
N ASP A 162 -3.14 18.16 7.75
CA ASP A 162 -2.48 18.11 9.05
C ASP A 162 -2.21 19.52 9.64
N ASP A 163 -2.75 20.56 9.01
CA ASP A 163 -2.70 21.92 9.53
C ASP A 163 -3.49 22.05 10.82
N LYS A 164 -2.91 22.72 11.81
CA LYS A 164 -3.57 22.94 13.09
C LYS A 164 -4.74 23.91 12.95
N VAL A 165 -5.87 23.55 13.55
CA VAL A 165 -7.07 24.38 13.61
C VAL A 165 -7.65 24.38 15.03
N ASP A 166 -7.97 25.57 15.54
CA ASP A 166 -8.33 25.74 16.96
C ASP A 166 -9.61 24.99 17.35
N TYR A 167 -10.58 24.87 16.44
CA TYR A 167 -11.85 24.19 16.72
C TYR A 167 -11.70 22.67 16.92
N LEU A 168 -10.60 22.06 16.44
CA LEU A 168 -10.30 20.63 16.65
C LEU A 168 -9.39 20.38 17.87
N SER A 169 -9.17 21.39 18.71
CA SER A 169 -8.47 21.26 20.00
C SER A 169 -9.41 20.87 21.15
N LYS A 170 -10.73 20.88 20.92
CA LYS A 170 -11.77 20.63 21.93
C LYS A 170 -12.72 19.53 21.47
N PRO A 171 -13.35 18.77 22.39
CA PRO A 171 -14.35 17.78 22.04
C PRO A 171 -15.65 18.50 21.68
N ILE A 172 -15.80 18.91 20.42
CA ILE A 172 -17.05 19.42 19.84
C ILE A 172 -17.79 18.28 19.14
N ALA A 173 -19.07 18.47 18.82
CA ALA A 173 -19.81 17.47 18.04
C ALA A 173 -19.24 17.36 16.62
N TRP A 174 -19.30 16.15 16.05
CA TRP A 174 -18.82 15.86 14.72
C TRP A 174 -19.47 16.76 13.65
N LYS A 175 -20.78 17.01 13.75
CA LYS A 175 -21.49 17.92 12.84
C LYS A 175 -20.94 19.36 12.89
N ASP A 176 -20.51 19.83 14.07
CA ASP A 176 -19.93 21.17 14.23
C ASP A 176 -18.53 21.22 13.62
N ALA A 177 -17.71 20.19 13.86
CA ALA A 177 -16.40 20.05 13.25
C ALA A 177 -16.47 19.99 11.71
N LEU A 178 -17.43 19.23 11.18
CA LEU A 178 -17.67 19.12 9.74
C LEU A 178 -18.15 20.44 9.15
N ALA A 179 -19.06 21.16 9.82
CA ALA A 179 -19.51 22.48 9.37
C ALA A 179 -18.34 23.46 9.26
N GLN A 180 -17.46 23.51 10.28
CA GLN A 180 -16.27 24.36 10.27
C GLN A 180 -15.30 23.97 9.14
N LEU A 181 -15.03 22.68 8.96
CA LEU A 181 -14.16 22.17 7.89
C LEU A 181 -14.69 22.54 6.49
N LEU A 182 -16.01 22.46 6.29
CA LEU A 182 -16.64 22.78 5.02
C LEU A 182 -16.83 24.29 4.79
N GLY A 183 -16.71 25.11 5.84
CA GLY A 183 -17.09 26.52 5.83
C GLY A 183 -18.61 26.75 5.78
N SER A 184 -19.39 25.81 6.33
CA SER A 184 -20.85 25.88 6.42
C SER A 184 -21.30 26.66 7.66
N SER A 185 -22.30 27.53 7.52
CA SER A 185 -22.96 28.20 8.64
C SER A 185 -24.07 27.38 9.29
N SER A 186 -24.41 26.23 8.71
CA SER A 186 -25.46 25.32 9.17
C SER A 186 -24.87 23.94 9.49
N THR A 187 -25.42 23.31 10.52
CA THR A 187 -25.14 21.91 10.89
C THR A 187 -26.27 20.96 10.47
N ASP A 188 -27.28 21.48 9.76
CA ASP A 188 -28.32 20.65 9.17
C ASP A 188 -27.72 19.71 8.13
N GLU A 189 -28.09 18.43 8.20
CA GLU A 189 -27.50 17.38 7.38
C GLU A 189 -27.60 17.68 5.88
N LYS A 190 -28.73 18.24 5.43
CA LYS A 190 -28.96 18.60 4.03
C LYS A 190 -27.98 19.67 3.54
N ASP A 191 -27.68 20.65 4.39
CA ASP A 191 -26.77 21.75 4.06
C ASP A 191 -25.33 21.25 4.04
N LEU A 192 -24.96 20.38 4.98
CA LEU A 192 -23.64 19.72 5.00
C LEU A 192 -23.43 18.83 3.76
N ILE A 193 -24.45 18.05 3.36
CA ILE A 193 -24.40 17.25 2.12
C ILE A 193 -24.26 18.15 0.89
N TRP A 194 -24.95 19.30 0.87
CA TRP A 194 -24.83 20.28 -0.22
C TRP A 194 -23.41 20.88 -0.27
N ALA A 195 -22.84 21.24 0.88
CA ALA A 195 -21.48 21.78 0.98
C ALA A 195 -20.40 20.76 0.59
N ILE A 196 -20.57 19.47 0.92
CA ILE A 196 -19.71 18.39 0.40
C ILE A 196 -19.85 18.32 -1.13
N SER A 197 -21.09 18.33 -1.62
CA SER A 197 -21.38 18.19 -3.06
C SER A 197 -20.86 19.33 -3.92
N SER A 198 -20.67 20.52 -3.35
CA SER A 198 -20.11 21.67 -4.08
C SER A 198 -18.58 21.66 -4.15
N LYS A 199 -17.90 20.85 -3.33
CA LYS A 199 -16.44 20.76 -3.27
C LYS A 199 -15.85 19.59 -4.06
N THR A 200 -16.66 18.60 -4.42
CA THR A 200 -16.19 17.39 -5.12
C THR A 200 -17.10 17.00 -6.29
N LYS A 201 -16.60 16.10 -7.15
CA LYS A 201 -17.36 15.52 -8.25
C LYS A 201 -17.54 14.03 -8.01
N PHE A 202 -18.78 13.57 -8.11
CA PHE A 202 -19.13 12.16 -8.01
C PHE A 202 -19.26 11.53 -9.40
N LYS A 203 -18.91 10.25 -9.52
CA LYS A 203 -19.03 9.49 -10.78
C LYS A 203 -20.49 9.30 -11.22
N SER A 204 -21.39 9.15 -10.25
CA SER A 204 -22.82 8.98 -10.47
C SER A 204 -23.59 9.36 -9.19
N THR A 205 -24.91 9.47 -9.29
CA THR A 205 -25.78 9.66 -8.11
C THR A 205 -25.66 8.48 -7.14
N ALA A 206 -25.59 7.24 -7.63
CA ALA A 206 -25.40 6.06 -6.78
C ALA A 206 -24.07 6.10 -6.01
N GLU A 207 -22.99 6.56 -6.65
CA GLU A 207 -21.68 6.75 -6.01
C GLU A 207 -21.75 7.81 -4.91
N LYS A 208 -22.43 8.93 -5.19
CA LYS A 208 -22.68 9.98 -4.21
C LYS A 208 -23.42 9.43 -3.00
N ASP A 209 -24.53 8.72 -3.22
CA ASP A 209 -25.36 8.19 -2.13
C ASP A 209 -24.57 7.18 -1.28
N ARG A 210 -23.76 6.32 -1.90
CA ARG A 210 -22.85 5.38 -1.22
C ARG A 210 -21.84 6.12 -0.33
N ILE A 211 -21.16 7.14 -0.86
CA ILE A 211 -20.13 7.87 -0.12
C ILE A 211 -20.76 8.68 1.02
N ILE A 212 -21.89 9.35 0.79
CA ILE A 212 -22.60 10.08 1.83
C ILE A 212 -23.07 9.13 2.94
N ALA A 213 -23.61 7.96 2.59
CA ALA A 213 -23.97 6.94 3.58
C ALA A 213 -22.76 6.47 4.39
N GLY A 214 -21.60 6.30 3.75
CA GLY A 214 -20.36 5.93 4.45
C GLY A 214 -19.81 7.03 5.36
N LEU A 215 -19.90 8.31 4.96
CA LEU A 215 -19.58 9.44 5.86
C LEU A 215 -20.53 9.47 7.05
N LYS A 216 -21.82 9.18 6.87
CA LYS A 216 -22.77 9.01 7.99
C LYS A 216 -22.40 7.85 8.89
N TRP A 217 -21.99 6.71 8.35
CA TRP A 217 -21.50 5.56 9.13
C TRP A 217 -20.28 5.92 10.00
N LEU A 218 -19.37 6.76 9.47
CA LEU A 218 -18.27 7.33 10.25
C LEU A 218 -18.73 8.25 11.38
N GLY A 219 -19.98 8.72 11.34
CA GLY A 219 -20.55 9.57 12.38
C GLY A 219 -20.24 11.05 12.21
N VAL A 220 -19.65 11.48 11.08
CA VAL A 220 -19.22 12.89 10.89
C VAL A 220 -20.38 13.89 10.82
N PHE A 221 -21.62 13.42 10.67
CA PHE A 221 -22.84 14.22 10.71
C PHE A 221 -23.55 14.21 12.08
N SER A 222 -22.99 13.52 13.08
CA SER A 222 -23.68 13.24 14.34
C SER A 222 -23.35 14.22 15.46
N ASP A 223 -24.09 14.09 16.57
CA ASP A 223 -23.82 14.77 17.84
C ASP A 223 -22.69 14.10 18.66
N ALA A 224 -22.12 12.99 18.18
CA ALA A 224 -20.98 12.36 18.85
C ALA A 224 -19.80 13.33 18.88
N HIS A 225 -19.09 13.37 20.00
CA HIS A 225 -17.94 14.26 20.15
C HIS A 225 -16.73 13.71 19.41
N ILE A 226 -15.96 14.61 18.79
CA ILE A 226 -14.68 14.26 18.20
C ILE A 226 -13.67 13.85 19.28
N THR A 227 -12.70 13.01 18.92
CA THR A 227 -11.45 12.88 19.70
C THR A 227 -10.50 13.99 19.27
N PRO A 228 -10.21 15.01 20.11
CA PRO A 228 -9.47 16.18 19.68
C PRO A 228 -8.01 15.85 19.38
N ARG A 229 -7.57 16.11 18.14
CA ARG A 229 -6.18 15.89 17.71
C ARG A 229 -5.57 17.11 17.00
N ASN A 230 -6.17 18.29 17.15
CA ASN A 230 -5.72 19.59 16.64
C ASN A 230 -5.74 19.79 15.12
N ASN A 231 -5.82 18.75 14.30
CA ASN A 231 -5.93 18.86 12.84
C ASN A 231 -6.97 17.88 12.27
N PRO A 232 -7.53 18.15 11.07
CA PRO A 232 -8.55 17.30 10.47
C PRO A 232 -8.13 15.84 10.29
N LEU A 233 -6.90 15.61 9.80
CA LEU A 233 -6.36 14.28 9.50
C LEU A 233 -6.35 13.40 10.75
N ASP A 234 -5.71 13.86 11.82
CA ASP A 234 -5.54 13.08 13.03
C ASP A 234 -6.86 12.94 13.80
N THR A 235 -7.76 13.92 13.71
CA THR A 235 -9.10 13.85 14.32
C THR A 235 -9.94 12.78 13.62
N LEU A 236 -9.90 12.73 12.29
CA LEU A 236 -10.55 11.67 11.52
C LEU A 236 -9.88 10.31 11.78
N CYS A 237 -8.55 10.25 11.84
CA CYS A 237 -7.81 9.02 12.16
C CYS A 237 -8.32 8.37 13.45
N ALA A 238 -8.54 9.16 14.51
CA ALA A 238 -9.03 8.62 15.78
C ALA A 238 -10.40 7.92 15.64
N THR A 239 -11.32 8.48 14.86
CA THR A 239 -12.62 7.84 14.60
C THR A 239 -12.52 6.64 13.66
N LEU A 240 -11.61 6.68 12.68
CA LEU A 240 -11.33 5.55 11.81
C LEU A 240 -10.70 4.38 12.59
N GLU A 241 -9.79 4.68 13.52
CA GLU A 241 -9.19 3.71 14.44
C GLU A 241 -10.21 3.10 15.41
N GLU A 242 -11.26 3.82 15.78
CA GLU A 242 -12.33 3.27 16.61
C GLU A 242 -13.25 2.34 15.79
N LYS A 243 -13.60 2.75 14.56
CA LYS A 243 -14.66 2.10 13.77
C LYS A 243 -14.20 1.00 12.82
N MET A 244 -12.93 0.99 12.42
CA MET A 244 -12.43 0.12 11.35
C MET A 244 -11.28 -0.78 11.83
N GLN A 245 -11.40 -1.29 13.04
CA GLN A 245 -10.53 -2.36 13.53
C GLN A 245 -11.02 -3.72 13.04
N PHE A 246 -10.10 -4.68 13.04
CA PHE A 246 -10.47 -6.08 12.98
C PHE A 246 -11.16 -6.47 14.30
N GLU A 247 -12.31 -7.13 14.16
CA GLU A 247 -13.10 -7.68 15.25
C GLU A 247 -12.75 -9.16 15.50
N GLU A 248 -13.28 -9.72 16.58
CA GLU A 248 -13.05 -11.12 16.90
C GLU A 248 -13.58 -12.05 15.80
N GLY A 249 -12.73 -12.95 15.31
CA GLY A 249 -13.08 -13.93 14.27
C GLY A 249 -12.82 -13.47 12.83
N GLU A 250 -12.57 -12.17 12.60
CA GLU A 250 -12.27 -11.63 11.28
C GLU A 250 -10.83 -11.90 10.85
N LYS A 251 -10.60 -11.81 9.53
CA LYS A 251 -9.30 -12.10 8.90
C LYS A 251 -8.83 -10.91 8.09
N ASP A 252 -7.52 -10.66 8.14
CA ASP A 252 -6.86 -9.88 7.11
C ASP A 252 -6.47 -10.77 5.91
N LEU A 253 -6.13 -10.10 4.81
CA LEU A 253 -5.69 -10.66 3.55
C LEU A 253 -4.47 -9.88 3.09
N VAL A 254 -3.42 -10.60 2.69
CA VAL A 254 -2.33 -10.05 1.90
C VAL A 254 -2.44 -10.56 0.47
N MET A 255 -2.41 -9.62 -0.47
CA MET A 255 -2.29 -9.87 -1.91
C MET A 255 -1.03 -9.18 -2.41
N LEU A 256 -0.07 -9.94 -2.93
CA LEU A 256 1.12 -9.42 -3.60
C LEU A 256 1.26 -10.12 -4.96
N GLN A 257 1.32 -9.35 -6.03
CA GLN A 257 1.60 -9.88 -7.36
C GLN A 257 2.64 -9.04 -8.09
N HIS A 258 3.68 -9.73 -8.54
CA HIS A 258 4.53 -9.25 -9.62
C HIS A 258 3.99 -9.69 -10.98
N LYS A 259 4.14 -8.84 -11.98
CA LYS A 259 3.86 -9.13 -13.39
C LYS A 259 5.02 -8.63 -14.24
N PHE A 260 5.57 -9.55 -15.02
CA PHE A 260 6.71 -9.32 -15.90
C PHE A 260 6.27 -9.55 -17.34
N VAL A 261 6.54 -8.59 -18.23
CA VAL A 261 6.53 -8.86 -19.67
C VAL A 261 7.97 -9.11 -20.09
N ILE A 262 8.22 -10.32 -20.56
CA ILE A 262 9.56 -10.82 -20.89
C ILE A 262 9.68 -10.91 -22.40
N GLU A 263 10.79 -10.43 -22.96
CA GLU A 263 11.18 -10.66 -24.35
C GLU A 263 12.42 -11.55 -24.37
N TRP A 264 12.30 -12.73 -24.99
CA TRP A 264 13.38 -13.70 -25.11
C TRP A 264 14.31 -13.37 -26.28
N ALA A 265 15.51 -13.97 -26.30
CA ALA A 265 16.50 -13.75 -27.34
C ALA A 265 16.02 -14.14 -28.76
N ASP A 266 15.06 -15.05 -28.87
CA ASP A 266 14.41 -15.45 -30.13
C ASP A 266 13.28 -14.49 -30.56
N GLY A 267 13.05 -13.42 -29.80
CA GLY A 267 12.01 -12.41 -30.02
C GLY A 267 10.63 -12.79 -29.48
N LYS A 268 10.43 -13.99 -28.93
CA LYS A 268 9.15 -14.36 -28.31
C LYS A 268 8.90 -13.54 -27.06
N LYS A 269 7.63 -13.22 -26.83
CA LYS A 269 7.17 -12.54 -25.64
C LYS A 269 6.31 -13.45 -24.79
N GLU A 270 6.52 -13.39 -23.48
CA GLU A 270 5.63 -14.02 -22.51
C GLU A 270 5.28 -13.04 -21.38
N THR A 271 4.16 -13.27 -20.71
CA THR A 271 3.85 -12.61 -19.45
C THR A 271 3.99 -13.61 -18.32
N ARG A 272 4.80 -13.29 -17.32
CA ARG A 272 4.94 -14.10 -16.11
C ARG A 272 4.36 -13.35 -14.92
N THR A 273 3.67 -14.07 -14.05
CA THR A 273 3.20 -13.54 -12.77
C THR A 273 3.87 -14.30 -11.63
N SER A 274 4.12 -13.62 -10.51
CA SER A 274 4.58 -14.22 -9.26
C SER A 274 3.65 -13.73 -8.16
N THR A 275 2.84 -14.62 -7.59
CA THR A 275 1.69 -14.22 -6.75
C THR A 275 1.72 -14.88 -5.38
N LEU A 276 1.50 -14.09 -4.34
CA LEU A 276 1.27 -14.50 -2.96
C LEU A 276 -0.13 -14.03 -2.54
N VAL A 277 -0.92 -14.96 -2.02
CA VAL A 277 -2.23 -14.71 -1.42
C VAL A 277 -2.27 -15.43 -0.10
N GLU A 278 -2.47 -14.70 0.99
CA GLU A 278 -2.52 -15.29 2.32
C GLU A 278 -3.57 -14.60 3.18
N ASN A 279 -4.44 -15.39 3.80
CA ASN A 279 -5.38 -14.91 4.81
C ASN A 279 -4.78 -15.09 6.21
N GLY A 280 -5.10 -14.16 7.11
CA GLY A 280 -4.79 -14.30 8.51
C GLY A 280 -5.49 -15.48 9.16
N ASN A 281 -4.91 -15.96 10.26
CA ASN A 281 -5.55 -16.94 11.12
C ASN A 281 -6.18 -16.21 12.33
N PRO A 282 -7.51 -16.22 12.50
CA PRO A 282 -8.16 -15.56 13.65
C PRO A 282 -7.69 -16.07 15.02
N ALA A 283 -7.22 -17.33 15.09
CA ALA A 283 -6.67 -17.92 16.30
C ALA A 283 -5.13 -17.82 16.40
N GLY A 284 -4.49 -17.07 15.50
CA GLY A 284 -3.04 -16.98 15.40
C GLY A 284 -2.58 -15.62 14.89
N TYR A 285 -1.62 -15.61 13.96
CA TYR A 285 -1.12 -14.38 13.36
C TYR A 285 -2.00 -13.93 12.19
N SER A 286 -2.19 -12.61 12.08
CA SER A 286 -2.65 -11.99 10.84
C SER A 286 -1.62 -12.24 9.72
N ALA A 287 -2.08 -12.27 8.46
CA ALA A 287 -1.21 -12.41 7.30
C ALA A 287 -0.17 -11.28 7.26
N MET A 288 -0.58 -10.05 7.56
CA MET A 288 0.33 -8.91 7.64
C MET A 288 1.40 -9.09 8.72
N ALA A 289 1.02 -9.50 9.94
CA ALA A 289 1.98 -9.68 11.03
C ALA A 289 2.98 -10.81 10.69
N LYS A 290 2.50 -11.92 10.15
CA LYS A 290 3.36 -13.04 9.73
C LYS A 290 4.32 -12.63 8.61
N LEU A 291 3.80 -12.03 7.54
CA LEU A 291 4.58 -11.71 6.33
C LEU A 291 5.51 -10.51 6.50
N VAL A 292 5.37 -9.72 7.57
CA VAL A 292 6.36 -8.70 7.96
C VAL A 292 7.33 -9.24 9.01
N GLY A 293 6.82 -9.89 10.07
CA GLY A 293 7.60 -10.33 11.22
C GLY A 293 8.51 -11.51 10.92
N VAL A 294 8.05 -12.50 10.16
CA VAL A 294 8.85 -13.70 9.86
C VAL A 294 10.05 -13.39 8.96
N PRO A 295 9.94 -12.63 7.84
CA PRO A 295 11.11 -12.22 7.06
C PRO A 295 12.12 -11.41 7.88
N CYS A 296 11.64 -10.52 8.73
CA CYS A 296 12.50 -9.77 9.65
C CYS A 296 13.25 -10.72 10.60
N ALA A 297 12.55 -11.66 11.24
CA ALA A 297 13.16 -12.64 12.14
C ALA A 297 14.18 -13.55 11.43
N VAL A 298 13.88 -14.00 10.21
CA VAL A 298 14.80 -14.78 9.38
C VAL A 298 16.06 -13.98 9.05
N ALA A 299 15.93 -12.71 8.67
CA ALA A 299 17.08 -11.85 8.41
C ALA A 299 17.93 -11.63 9.68
N VAL A 300 17.30 -11.41 10.84
CA VAL A 300 18.00 -11.32 12.12
C VAL A 300 18.81 -12.59 12.40
N LEU A 301 18.22 -13.78 12.24
CA LEU A 301 18.92 -15.05 12.43
C LEU A 301 20.09 -15.21 11.45
N GLN A 302 19.90 -14.81 10.20
CA GLN A 302 20.95 -14.90 9.17
C GLN A 302 22.10 -13.91 9.39
N VAL A 303 21.84 -12.74 9.99
CA VAL A 303 22.89 -11.82 10.43
C VAL A 303 23.65 -12.42 11.62
N LEU A 304 22.93 -12.94 12.62
CA LEU A 304 23.53 -13.50 13.84
C LEU A 304 24.37 -14.76 13.56
N ASN A 305 23.97 -15.59 12.61
CA ASN A 305 24.68 -16.82 12.26
C ASN A 305 25.75 -16.64 11.17
N GLY A 306 25.91 -15.42 10.64
CA GLY A 306 26.93 -15.09 9.64
C GLY A 306 26.58 -15.51 8.20
N THR A 307 25.34 -15.90 7.92
CA THR A 307 24.85 -16.07 6.53
C THR A 307 24.85 -14.73 5.81
N ILE A 308 24.36 -13.66 6.46
CA ILE A 308 24.47 -12.28 6.00
C ILE A 308 25.56 -11.61 6.84
N LYS A 309 26.78 -11.56 6.30
CA LYS A 309 27.98 -11.11 7.03
C LYS A 309 28.64 -9.85 6.49
N THR A 310 28.27 -9.41 5.28
CA THR A 310 28.90 -8.26 4.62
C THR A 310 28.55 -6.97 5.36
N PRO A 311 29.52 -6.24 5.96
CA PRO A 311 29.24 -4.98 6.65
C PRO A 311 28.66 -3.92 5.70
N GLY A 312 27.93 -2.95 6.24
CA GLY A 312 27.28 -1.87 5.48
C GLY A 312 25.75 -1.86 5.62
N VAL A 313 25.13 -0.94 4.89
CA VAL A 313 23.68 -0.74 4.79
C VAL A 313 23.16 -1.50 3.57
N HIS A 314 22.35 -2.53 3.82
CA HIS A 314 21.91 -3.48 2.80
C HIS A 314 20.39 -3.56 2.69
N ALA A 315 19.93 -4.09 1.56
CA ALA A 315 18.55 -4.47 1.26
C ALA A 315 18.57 -5.76 0.41
N PRO A 316 17.49 -6.55 0.37
CA PRO A 316 17.46 -7.85 -0.32
C PRO A 316 17.24 -7.71 -1.84
N VAL A 317 17.99 -6.83 -2.49
CA VAL A 317 17.84 -6.47 -3.92
C VAL A 317 18.84 -7.17 -4.85
N THR A 318 19.60 -8.14 -4.34
CA THR A 318 20.56 -8.95 -5.12
C THR A 318 20.35 -10.44 -4.86
N PRO A 319 20.69 -11.34 -5.81
CA PRO A 319 20.56 -12.78 -5.60
C PRO A 319 21.32 -13.31 -4.37
N GLU A 320 22.48 -12.70 -4.07
CA GLU A 320 23.31 -13.04 -2.89
C GLU A 320 22.52 -12.93 -1.58
N PHE A 321 21.76 -11.85 -1.40
CA PHE A 321 20.93 -11.66 -0.21
C PHE A 321 19.56 -12.34 -0.34
N ALA A 322 18.96 -12.32 -1.53
CA ALA A 322 17.61 -12.81 -1.73
C ALA A 322 17.50 -14.33 -1.55
N TYR A 323 18.40 -15.11 -2.14
CA TYR A 323 18.25 -16.57 -2.19
C TYR A 323 18.33 -17.27 -0.83
N PRO A 324 19.26 -16.94 0.08
CA PRO A 324 19.27 -17.51 1.42
C PRO A 324 17.99 -17.19 2.21
N LEU A 325 17.49 -15.95 2.12
CA LEU A 325 16.25 -15.52 2.78
C LEU A 325 15.04 -16.28 2.24
N MET A 326 14.90 -16.35 0.91
CA MET A 326 13.82 -17.06 0.23
C MET A 326 13.78 -18.54 0.58
N LYS A 327 14.94 -19.20 0.58
CA LYS A 327 15.05 -20.61 0.90
C LYS A 327 14.49 -20.89 2.28
N GLN A 328 14.95 -20.16 3.29
CA GLN A 328 14.51 -20.36 4.67
C GLN A 328 13.03 -20.00 4.86
N LEU A 329 12.56 -18.90 4.26
CA LEU A 329 11.15 -18.51 4.30
C LEU A 329 10.23 -19.58 3.71
N LYS A 330 10.63 -20.19 2.61
CA LYS A 330 9.88 -21.26 1.96
C LYS A 330 9.93 -22.57 2.76
N GLU A 331 11.12 -23.03 3.12
CA GLU A 331 11.32 -24.35 3.74
C GLU A 331 10.75 -24.41 5.15
N ASP A 332 10.98 -23.38 5.98
CA ASP A 332 10.61 -23.39 7.40
C ASP A 332 9.19 -22.86 7.64
N TYR A 333 8.70 -21.94 6.78
CA TYR A 333 7.46 -21.19 7.03
C TYR A 333 6.43 -21.26 5.89
N GLY A 334 6.76 -21.89 4.76
CA GLY A 334 5.87 -21.97 3.60
C GLY A 334 5.57 -20.62 2.94
N ILE A 335 6.41 -19.60 3.16
CA ILE A 335 6.21 -18.26 2.60
C ILE A 335 6.87 -18.17 1.23
N GLU A 336 6.05 -18.20 0.17
CA GLU A 336 6.53 -18.07 -1.21
C GLU A 336 5.52 -17.40 -2.15
N LEU A 337 6.03 -16.81 -3.25
CA LEU A 337 5.20 -16.41 -4.38
C LEU A 337 5.22 -17.53 -5.43
N LYS A 338 4.03 -17.88 -5.93
CA LYS A 338 3.85 -18.88 -6.97
C LYS A 338 3.97 -18.24 -8.35
N GLU A 339 4.90 -18.75 -9.16
CA GLU A 339 5.12 -18.28 -10.52
C GLU A 339 4.20 -18.98 -11.52
N LYS A 340 3.69 -18.21 -12.49
CA LYS A 340 2.87 -18.72 -13.59
C LYS A 340 3.08 -17.90 -14.85
N THR A 341 3.33 -18.56 -15.97
CA THR A 341 3.25 -17.94 -17.31
C THR A 341 1.79 -17.82 -17.73
N VAL A 342 1.38 -16.62 -18.09
CA VAL A 342 0.05 -16.31 -18.63
C VAL A 342 0.16 -16.44 -20.14
N SER A 343 -0.43 -17.51 -20.67
CA SER A 343 -0.53 -17.81 -22.11
C SER A 343 -1.73 -17.13 -22.75
#